data_AF-A0A653CVE0-F1
#
_entry.id   AF-A0A653CVE0-F1
#
_cell.length_a   1.000
_cell.length_b   1.000
_cell.length_c   1.000
_cell.angle_alpha   90.00
_cell.angle_beta   90.00
_cell.angle_gamma   90.00
#
_symmetry.space_group_name_H-M   'P 1'
#
loop_
_entity.id
_entity.type
_entity.pdbx_description
1 polymer ?
#
loop_
_entity_poly.entity_id
_entity_poly.type
_entity_poly.pdbx_seq_one_letter_code
_entity_poly.pdbx_strand_id
1 'polypeptide(L)' 'MIVDREHDNHREIKSIGRCEVVQNFVYLSSLIDNSGSCENEIRRRIQQARVAMTKLTKIWRDHNITKA' A
#
# COMPACT_ATOMS: atom_id res chain seq x y z
N MET A 1 19.30 1.52 -1.38
CA MET A 1 18.13 0.68 -1.07
C MET A 1 17.92 -0.25 -2.26
N ILE A 2 18.01 -1.55 -2.05
CA ILE A 2 17.90 -2.61 -3.07
C ILE A 2 16.86 -3.62 -2.58
N VAL A 3 16.11 -4.22 -3.51
CA VAL A 3 15.24 -5.36 -3.22
C VAL A 3 15.94 -6.62 -3.71
N ASP A 4 16.18 -7.57 -2.81
CA ASP A 4 16.77 -8.87 -3.16
C ASP A 4 15.66 -9.89 -3.44
N ARG A 5 15.22 -9.95 -4.70
CA ARG A 5 14.11 -10.78 -5.15
C ARG A 5 14.52 -12.25 -5.30
N GLU A 6 15.78 -12.48 -5.66
CA GLU A 6 16.34 -13.83 -5.90
C GLU A 6 16.38 -14.64 -4.60
N HIS A 7 16.66 -13.99 -3.47
CA HIS A 7 16.77 -14.67 -2.18
C HIS A 7 15.61 -14.36 -1.23
N ASP A 8 14.50 -13.79 -1.72
CA ASP A 8 13.33 -13.37 -0.92
C ASP A 8 13.72 -12.56 0.34
N ASN A 9 14.70 -11.67 0.21
CA ASN A 9 15.31 -10.96 1.34
C ASN A 9 15.66 -11.89 2.52
N HIS A 10 16.34 -13.00 2.24
CA HIS A 10 16.84 -13.96 3.24
C HIS A 10 17.36 -13.20 4.47
N ARG A 11 16.81 -13.53 5.65
CA ARG A 11 16.88 -12.72 6.89
C ARG A 11 18.29 -12.30 7.34
N GLU A 12 19.31 -12.96 6.81
CA GLU A 12 20.73 -12.71 7.09
C GLU A 12 21.33 -11.58 6.23
N ILE A 13 20.78 -11.29 5.05
CA ILE A 13 21.29 -10.26 4.13
C ILE A 13 20.60 -8.92 4.41
N LYS A 14 21.22 -8.12 5.30
CA LYS A 14 20.75 -6.75 5.61
C LYS A 14 21.25 -5.70 4.61
N SER A 15 22.31 -6.00 3.88
CA SER A 15 22.96 -5.07 2.96
C SER A 15 23.69 -5.79 1.84
N ILE A 16 23.61 -5.25 0.62
CA ILE A 16 24.43 -5.67 -0.52
C ILE A 16 25.35 -4.50 -0.87
N GLY A 17 26.65 -4.67 -0.64
CA GLY A 17 27.63 -3.58 -0.74
C GLY A 17 27.31 -2.44 0.23
N ARG A 18 27.15 -1.21 -0.29
CA ARG A 18 26.74 -0.02 0.50
C ARG A 18 25.22 0.22 0.52
N CYS A 19 24.44 -0.67 -0.08
CA CYS A 19 22.99 -0.53 -0.16
C CYS A 19 22.28 -1.41 0.87
N GLU A 20 21.35 -0.81 1.61
CA GLU A 20 20.41 -1.54 2.46
C GLU A 20 19.45 -2.39 1.61
N VAL A 21 19.21 -3.62 2.06
CA VAL A 21 18.20 -4.54 1.50
C VAL A 21 16.85 -4.27 2.16
N VAL A 22 15.80 -4.13 1.37
CA VAL A 22 14.48 -3.71 1.86
C VAL A 22 13.35 -4.60 1.38
N GLN A 23 12.34 -4.75 2.24
CA GLN A 23 11.16 -5.57 1.97
C GLN A 23 10.15 -4.87 1.08
N ASN A 24 9.94 -3.58 1.29
CA ASN A 24 8.99 -2.79 0.53
C ASN A 24 9.63 -1.45 0.18
N PHE A 25 9.26 -0.92 -0.97
CA PHE A 25 9.72 0.40 -1.41
C PHE A 25 8.58 1.16 -2.06
N VAL A 26 8.68 2.49 -2.08
CA VAL A 26 7.70 3.34 -2.77
C VAL A 26 8.21 3.63 -4.17
N TYR A 27 7.37 3.35 -5.16
CA TYR A 27 7.62 3.68 -6.56
C TYR A 27 6.38 4.31 -7.17
N LEU A 28 6.53 5.51 -7.74
CA LEU A 28 5.44 6.29 -8.33
C LEU A 28 4.20 6.37 -7.41
N SER A 29 4.43 6.56 -6.11
CA SER A 29 3.41 6.60 -5.05
C SER A 29 2.72 5.28 -4.71
N SER A 30 3.17 4.16 -5.25
CA SER A 30 2.70 2.82 -4.87
C SER A 30 3.72 2.13 -3.98
N LEU A 31 3.26 1.50 -2.91
CA LEU A 31 4.09 0.59 -2.12
C LEU A 31 4.21 -0.74 -2.90
N ILE A 32 5.43 -1.10 -3.24
CA ILE A 32 5.77 -2.32 -3.95
C ILE A 32 6.52 -3.22 -2.97
N ASP A 33 6.09 -4.47 -2.86
CA ASP A 33 6.76 -5.48 -2.05
C ASP A 33 7.94 -6.15 -2.80
N ASN A 34 8.68 -7.01 -2.11
CA ASN A 34 9.84 -7.68 -2.68
C ASN A 34 9.50 -8.67 -3.81
N SER A 35 8.26 -9.18 -3.86
CA SER A 35 7.76 -9.94 -5.01
C SER A 35 7.51 -9.04 -6.23
N GLY A 36 7.53 -7.72 -6.04
CA GLY A 36 7.18 -6.68 -7.01
C GLY A 36 5.68 -6.45 -7.14
N SER A 37 4.89 -6.98 -6.22
CA SER A 37 3.46 -6.77 -6.20
C SER A 37 3.13 -5.46 -5.49
N CYS A 38 2.05 -4.82 -5.95
CA CYS A 38 1.42 -3.68 -5.28
C CYS A 38 0.02 -4.03 -4.76
N GLU A 39 -0.34 -5.32 -4.74
CA GLU A 39 -1.68 -5.79 -4.38
C GLU A 39 -2.10 -5.28 -3.00
N ASN A 40 -1.18 -5.31 -2.02
CA ASN A 40 -1.44 -4.84 -0.66
C ASN A 40 -1.76 -3.34 -0.62
N GLU A 41 -1.08 -2.53 -1.44
CA GLU A 41 -1.36 -1.10 -1.55
C GLU A 41 -2.71 -0.84 -2.21
N ILE A 42 -3.03 -1.56 -3.28
CA ILE A 42 -4.33 -1.45 -3.96
C ILE A 42 -5.46 -1.80 -2.98
N ARG A 43 -5.33 -2.93 -2.25
CA ARG A 43 -6.30 -3.37 -1.25
C ARG A 43 -6.47 -2.33 -0.14
N ARG A 44 -5.36 -1.74 0.34
CA ARG A 44 -5.38 -0.65 1.33
C ARG A 44 -6.16 0.57 0.84
N ARG A 45 -5.89 1.03 -0.39
CA ARG A 45 -6.58 2.20 -0.97
C ARG A 45 -8.07 1.94 -1.19
N ILE A 46 -8.45 0.75 -1.66
CA ILE A 46 -9.86 0.34 -1.78
C ILE A 46 -10.55 0.41 -0.42
N GLN A 47 -9.92 -0.13 0.63
CA GLN A 47 -10.47 -0.09 1.98
C GLN A 47 -10.64 1.35 2.48
N GLN A 48 -9.64 2.21 2.28
CA GLN A 48 -9.73 3.63 2.64
C GLN A 48 -10.87 4.34 1.89
N ALA A 49 -11.01 4.11 0.59
CA ALA A 49 -12.10 4.66 -0.21
C ALA A 49 -13.46 4.18 0.30
N ARG A 50 -13.63 2.90 0.62
CA ARG A 50 -14.87 2.34 1.19
C ARG A 50 -15.23 3.01 2.53
N VAL A 51 -14.25 3.21 3.40
CA VAL A 51 -14.46 3.90 4.68
C VAL A 51 -14.86 5.36 4.46
N ALA A 52 -14.17 6.07 3.55
CA ALA A 52 -14.49 7.45 3.21
C ALA A 52 -15.92 7.57 2.63
N MET A 53 -16.30 6.68 1.72
CA MET A 53 -17.65 6.64 1.16
C MET A 53 -18.72 6.35 2.22
N THR A 54 -18.44 5.44 3.16
CA THR A 54 -19.36 5.17 4.27
C THR A 54 -19.57 6.39 5.16
N LYS A 55 -18.50 7.16 5.42
CA LYS A 55 -18.58 8.42 6.17
C LYS A 55 -19.38 9.46 5.39
N LEU A 56 -19.14 9.59 4.09
CA LEU A 56 -19.85 10.52 3.23
C LEU A 56 -21.36 10.22 3.18
N THR A 57 -21.75 8.96 3.07
CA THR A 57 -23.15 8.55 3.12
C THR A 57 -23.83 8.95 4.43
N LYS A 58 -23.12 8.86 5.57
CA LYS A 58 -23.64 9.31 6.86
C LYS A 58 -23.86 10.83 6.86
N ILE A 59 -22.86 11.59 6.44
CA ILE A 59 -22.92 13.05 6.33
C ILE A 59 -24.10 13.47 5.44
N TRP A 60 -24.25 12.86 4.27
CA TRP A 60 -25.36 13.16 3.37
C TRP A 60 -26.72 12.86 3.98
N ARG A 61 -26.86 11.74 4.71
CA ARG A 61 -28.08 11.41 5.45
C ARG A 61 -28.39 12.45 6.51
N ASP A 62 -27.39 12.85 7.30
CA ASP A 62 -27.55 13.83 8.37
C ASP A 62 -27.92 15.22 7.83
N HIS A 63 -27.53 15.52 6.60
CA HIS A 63 -27.91 16.75 5.88
C HIS A 63 -29.18 16.63 5.03
N ASN A 64 -29.94 15.52 5.11
CA ASN A 64 -31.10 15.24 4.26
C ASN A 64 -30.82 15.35 2.75
N ILE A 65 -29.56 15.15 2.35
CA ILE A 65 -29.16 15.07 0.95
C ILE A 65 -29.36 13.62 0.52
N THR A 66 -30.57 13.28 0.09
CA THR A 66 -30.88 11.97 -0.45
C THR A 66 -30.56 11.92 -1.93
N LYS A 67 -30.08 10.76 -2.39
CA LYS A 67 -30.02 10.46 -3.82
C LYS A 67 -31.45 10.49 -4.36
N ALA A 68 -31.70 11.30 -5.39
CA ALA A 68 -32.96 11.26 -6.14
C ALA A 68 -33.15 9.88 -6.79
#